data_AF-A0AAW2WUB4-F1
#
_entry.id   AF-A0AAW2WUB4-F1
#
_cell.length_a   1.000
_cell.length_b   1.000
_cell.length_c   1.000
_cell.angle_alpha   90.00
_cell.angle_beta   90.00
_cell.angle_gamma   90.00
#
_symmetry.space_group_name_H-M   'P 1'
#
loop_
_entity.id
_entity.type
_entity.pdbx_description
1 polymer ?
#
loop_
_entity_poly.entity_id
_entity_poly.type
_entity_poly.pdbx_seq_one_letter_code
_entity_poly.pdbx_strand_id
1 'polypeptide(L)'
;MGNSHRQIPYHHCSWERCLQTSPCTRRRLLSHGSSPFLPAEGGQSAIPLTFPAFNAKTEARHADGSVCGSFGRAVSGVINTVCDFGWSLLKSSAIEDDVTPVRSGDEGVEFRPITISTLTFSIDEIKQVKASLGVTLNDVICGVVFLGVRLYMQAMNHDLRNAQSTALVLLRTRNIAGYKSVAEMVEPDAESPWGNQFAFLHVPVPQLSEHEPNNPLSFVLKAQKIIQKKRNSAAVVLTGKLLEMLRKYRGPEVTAKYIHSTLKNTSMTVSNIIGPVEQMALSNQPVKGLYFMVAGVPQSLTITMLSYMGKLRLAVGTENGLIEAPKFKSCIQNAFDMIFKAAVNNI
;
A
#
# COMPACT_ATOMS: atom_id res chain seq x y z
N MET A 1 -22.46 48.28 16.02
CA MET A 1 -22.69 47.26 14.98
C MET A 1 -21.66 47.45 13.90
N GLY A 2 -20.77 46.48 13.69
CA GLY A 2 -19.69 46.57 12.72
C GLY A 2 -18.82 45.31 12.80
N ASN A 3 -19.25 44.25 12.12
CA ASN A 3 -18.50 43.00 11.98
C ASN A 3 -17.37 43.18 10.96
N SER A 4 -16.13 43.19 11.43
CA SER A 4 -14.94 43.03 10.61
C SER A 4 -14.63 41.53 10.48
N HIS A 5 -15.03 40.93 9.36
CA HIS A 5 -14.54 39.61 8.96
C HIS A 5 -13.10 39.76 8.45
N ARG A 6 -12.12 39.34 9.25
CA ARG A 6 -10.77 39.03 8.74
C ARG A 6 -10.83 37.71 7.99
N GLN A 7 -10.69 37.77 6.67
CA GLN A 7 -10.31 36.63 5.85
C GLN A 7 -8.95 36.10 6.32
N ILE A 8 -8.93 34.84 6.77
CA ILE A 8 -7.69 34.09 7.00
C ILE A 8 -7.26 33.53 5.63
N PRO A 9 -6.06 33.84 5.12
CA PRO A 9 -5.62 33.32 3.84
C PRO A 9 -5.36 31.81 3.94
N TYR A 10 -6.04 31.05 3.09
CA TYR A 10 -5.78 29.63 2.87
C TYR A 10 -4.43 29.48 2.17
N HIS A 11 -3.39 29.08 2.92
CA HIS A 11 -2.12 28.71 2.33
C HIS A 11 -2.23 27.35 1.63
N HIS A 12 -2.12 27.35 0.30
CA HIS A 12 -1.96 26.16 -0.53
C HIS A 12 -0.84 25.25 0.00
N CYS A 13 -1.18 24.07 0.52
CA CYS A 13 -0.22 23.02 0.79
C CYS A 13 0.00 22.24 -0.52
N SER A 14 0.87 22.77 -1.38
CA SER A 14 1.34 22.10 -2.58
C SER A 14 2.08 20.81 -2.22
N TRP A 15 1.84 19.73 -2.98
CA TRP A 15 2.56 18.46 -2.95
C TRP A 15 4.10 18.61 -2.93
N GLU A 16 4.61 19.73 -3.44
CA GLU A 16 6.02 20.14 -3.40
C GLU A 16 6.63 20.14 -1.98
N ARG A 17 5.83 20.46 -0.95
CA ARG A 17 6.30 20.49 0.44
C ARG A 17 6.49 19.10 1.06
N CYS A 18 5.79 18.07 0.60
CA CYS A 18 5.93 16.71 1.13
C CYS A 18 7.21 16.02 0.65
N LEU A 19 7.79 16.43 -0.49
CA LEU A 19 9.04 15.88 -1.02
C LEU A 19 10.28 16.62 -0.52
N GLN A 20 10.12 17.84 -0.01
CA GLN A 20 11.21 18.61 0.60
C GLN A 20 11.38 18.24 2.07
N THR A 21 12.24 17.26 2.35
CA THR A 21 12.92 17.24 3.66
C THR A 21 13.97 18.36 3.65
N SER A 22 13.54 19.58 3.95
CA SER A 22 14.47 20.71 4.07
C SER A 22 15.42 20.50 5.26
N PRO A 23 16.69 20.95 5.19
CA PRO A 23 17.67 20.82 6.27
C PRO A 23 17.20 21.40 7.62
N CYS A 24 16.27 22.37 7.59
CA CYS A 24 15.68 22.98 8.79
C CYS A 24 14.82 22.01 9.60
N THR A 25 14.09 21.09 8.95
CA THR A 25 13.26 20.08 9.65
C THR A 25 14.12 19.05 10.36
N ARG A 26 15.33 18.79 9.83
CA ARG A 26 16.32 17.85 10.38
C ARG A 26 16.87 18.29 11.74
N ARG A 27 17.05 19.61 11.98
CA ARG A 27 17.55 20.14 13.25
C ARG A 27 16.50 20.21 14.36
N ARG A 28 15.23 20.46 14.02
CA ARG A 28 14.17 20.70 15.02
C ARG A 28 13.68 19.42 15.72
N LEU A 29 13.89 18.24 15.12
CA LEU A 29 13.55 16.95 15.72
C LEU A 29 14.64 16.40 16.66
N LEU A 30 15.90 16.81 16.49
CA LEU A 30 17.02 16.38 17.33
C LEU A 30 16.97 16.94 18.76
N SER A 31 16.19 18.00 19.01
CA SER A 31 16.06 18.63 20.35
C SER A 31 14.99 17.99 21.25
N HIS A 32 14.21 17.03 20.76
CA HIS A 32 13.18 16.31 21.54
C HIS A 32 13.39 14.80 21.39
N GLY A 33 14.45 14.29 22.00
CA GLY A 33 14.87 12.87 21.95
C GLY A 33 14.04 11.90 22.78
N SER A 34 12.73 12.11 22.92
CA SER A 34 11.84 11.19 23.64
C SER A 34 10.71 10.76 22.73
N SER A 35 10.66 9.49 22.34
CA SER A 35 9.46 8.91 21.73
C SER A 35 8.29 9.06 22.71
N PRO A 36 7.18 9.72 22.35
CA PRO A 36 6.03 9.89 23.24
C PRO A 36 5.24 8.59 23.46
N PHE A 37 5.65 7.50 22.80
CA PHE A 37 5.02 6.20 22.87
C PHE A 37 5.91 5.22 23.64
N LEU A 38 5.36 4.66 24.72
CA LEU A 38 5.98 3.65 25.56
C LEU A 38 5.11 2.39 25.61
N PRO A 39 5.68 1.20 25.90
CA PRO A 39 4.89 0.02 26.26
C PRO A 39 3.99 0.33 27.48
N ALA A 40 2.80 -0.27 27.53
CA ALA A 40 1.80 0.03 28.55
C ALA A 40 2.11 -0.53 29.96
N GLU A 41 3.01 -1.51 30.11
CA GLU A 41 3.35 -2.09 31.43
C GLU A 41 4.57 -1.40 32.07
N GLY A 42 4.38 -0.95 33.32
CA GLY A 42 5.24 0.01 34.00
C GLY A 42 6.53 -0.54 34.63
N GLY A 43 7.53 0.34 34.70
CA GLY A 43 8.75 0.16 35.49
C GLY A 43 10.02 0.64 34.77
N GLN A 44 10.24 1.96 34.73
CA GLN A 44 11.50 2.72 34.47
C GLN A 44 12.56 2.24 33.45
N SER A 45 12.31 1.23 32.64
CA SER A 45 13.12 0.89 31.47
C SER A 45 12.20 0.82 30.27
N ALA A 46 12.30 1.81 29.39
CA ALA A 46 11.53 1.85 28.16
C ALA A 46 12.00 0.70 27.24
N ILE A 47 11.37 -0.47 27.38
CA ILE A 47 11.61 -1.59 26.46
C ILE A 47 11.21 -1.11 25.06
N PRO A 48 12.10 -1.20 24.06
CA PRO A 48 11.77 -0.78 22.70
C PRO A 48 10.65 -1.67 22.14
N LEU A 49 9.70 -1.05 21.43
CA LEU A 49 8.61 -1.77 20.78
C LEU A 49 9.13 -2.82 19.80
N THR A 50 8.58 -4.03 19.86
CA THR A 50 8.98 -5.09 18.95
C THR A 50 8.12 -5.06 17.70
N PHE A 51 8.80 -5.12 16.56
CA PHE A 51 8.15 -5.30 15.26
C PHE A 51 8.49 -6.70 14.74
N PRO A 52 7.53 -7.44 14.17
CA PRO A 52 7.79 -8.73 13.54
C PRO A 52 8.96 -8.63 12.56
N ALA A 53 9.94 -9.52 12.71
CA ALA A 53 11.07 -9.60 11.80
C ALA A 53 10.59 -9.92 10.37
N PHE A 54 11.02 -9.12 9.41
CA PHE A 54 10.75 -9.39 8.00
C PHE A 54 11.70 -10.50 7.53
N ASN A 55 11.28 -11.76 7.67
CA ASN A 55 12.01 -12.88 7.10
C ASN A 55 11.85 -12.86 5.58
N ALA A 56 12.74 -12.13 4.89
CA ALA A 56 12.97 -12.32 3.47
C ALA A 56 13.66 -13.69 3.28
N LYS A 57 12.92 -14.79 3.49
CA LYS A 57 13.35 -16.07 2.94
C LYS A 57 13.24 -15.95 1.43
N THR A 58 14.36 -15.64 0.79
CA THR A 58 14.58 -16.03 -0.60
C THR A 58 14.57 -17.55 -0.59
N GLU A 59 13.41 -18.16 -0.84
CA GLU A 59 13.38 -19.58 -1.17
C GLU A 59 14.05 -19.75 -2.54
N ALA A 60 15.37 -19.84 -2.52
CA ALA A 60 16.12 -20.40 -3.62
C ALA A 60 15.72 -21.87 -3.71
N ARG A 61 14.71 -22.16 -4.54
CA ARG A 61 14.50 -23.53 -5.01
C ARG A 61 15.74 -23.89 -5.82
N HIS A 62 16.54 -24.81 -5.29
CA HIS A 62 17.56 -25.49 -6.07
C HIS A 62 16.88 -26.14 -7.28
N ALA A 63 17.12 -25.56 -8.46
CA ALA A 63 16.71 -26.16 -9.71
C ALA A 63 17.90 -26.99 -10.21
N ASP A 64 17.82 -28.29 -9.98
CA ASP A 64 18.63 -29.26 -10.69
C ASP A 64 18.12 -29.36 -12.15
N GLY A 65 19.03 -29.45 -13.12
CA GLY A 65 18.73 -29.86 -14.50
C GLY A 65 18.65 -28.81 -15.62
N SER A 66 19.51 -29.04 -16.62
CA SER A 66 19.47 -28.66 -18.05
C SER A 66 19.76 -27.21 -18.46
N VAL A 67 20.96 -27.03 -19.05
CA VAL A 67 21.50 -25.79 -19.65
C VAL A 67 20.61 -25.22 -20.77
N CYS A 68 19.86 -26.06 -21.50
CA CYS A 68 18.97 -25.60 -22.57
C CYS A 68 17.68 -24.92 -22.04
N GLY A 69 17.15 -25.38 -20.91
CA GLY A 69 16.01 -24.75 -20.24
C GLY A 69 16.36 -23.45 -19.49
N SER A 70 17.65 -23.18 -19.28
CA SER A 70 18.12 -22.00 -18.55
C SER A 70 18.13 -20.73 -19.43
N PHE A 71 18.49 -20.86 -20.72
CA PHE A 71 18.49 -19.74 -21.66
C PHE A 71 17.07 -19.25 -21.98
N GLY A 72 16.12 -20.16 -22.22
CA GLY A 72 14.71 -19.80 -22.43
C GLY A 72 14.07 -19.12 -21.22
N ARG A 73 14.43 -19.55 -20.00
CA ARG A 73 14.01 -18.90 -18.75
C ARG A 73 14.63 -17.51 -18.58
N ALA A 74 15.90 -17.33 -18.93
CA ALA A 74 16.59 -16.04 -18.87
C ALA A 74 16.00 -15.04 -19.87
N VAL A 75 15.80 -15.44 -21.13
CA VAL A 75 15.18 -14.59 -22.17
C VAL A 75 13.73 -14.23 -21.80
N SER A 76 12.94 -15.20 -21.32
CA SER A 76 11.59 -14.94 -20.80
C SER A 76 11.60 -13.96 -19.63
N GLY A 77 12.58 -14.05 -18.72
CA GLY A 77 12.75 -13.11 -17.61
C GLY A 77 13.04 -11.67 -18.07
N VAL A 78 13.90 -11.52 -19.08
CA VAL A 78 14.23 -10.21 -19.68
C VAL A 78 13.01 -9.61 -20.38
N ILE A 79 12.31 -10.40 -21.21
CA ILE A 79 11.10 -9.95 -21.92
C ILE A 79 10.02 -9.52 -20.92
N ASN A 80 9.75 -10.34 -19.91
CA ASN A 80 8.78 -9.99 -18.85
C ASN A 80 9.17 -8.67 -18.15
N THR A 81 10.46 -8.45 -17.91
CA THR A 81 10.95 -7.20 -17.31
C THR A 81 10.75 -5.99 -18.20
N VAL A 82 11.07 -6.09 -19.50
CA VAL A 82 10.86 -5.00 -20.46
C VAL A 82 9.36 -4.70 -20.60
N CYS A 83 8.52 -5.72 -20.76
CA CYS A 83 7.07 -5.54 -20.84
C CYS A 83 6.49 -4.94 -19.55
N ASP A 84 6.89 -5.43 -18.38
CA ASP A 84 6.38 -4.95 -17.10
C ASP A 84 6.83 -3.51 -16.79
N PHE A 85 8.08 -3.17 -17.12
CA PHE A 85 8.60 -1.81 -16.99
C PHE A 85 7.95 -0.86 -18.00
N GLY A 86 7.88 -1.25 -19.27
CA GLY A 86 7.22 -0.48 -20.32
C GLY A 86 5.75 -0.22 -20.02
N TRP A 87 5.01 -1.24 -19.57
CA TRP A 87 3.63 -1.08 -19.10
C TRP A 87 3.54 -0.11 -17.92
N SER A 88 4.45 -0.19 -16.95
CA SER A 88 4.46 0.71 -15.79
C SER A 88 4.74 2.16 -16.20
N LEU A 89 5.61 2.38 -17.19
CA LEU A 89 5.86 3.70 -17.77
C LEU A 89 4.61 4.24 -18.46
N LEU A 90 4.01 3.44 -19.35
CA LEU A 90 2.80 3.83 -20.08
C LEU A 90 1.65 4.15 -19.13
N LYS A 91 1.43 3.31 -18.11
CA LYS A 91 0.43 3.57 -17.07
C LYS A 91 0.72 4.85 -16.30
N SER A 92 2.00 5.12 -16.00
CA SER A 92 2.40 6.33 -15.29
C SER A 92 2.26 7.62 -16.12
N SER A 93 2.35 7.53 -17.45
CA SER A 93 2.44 8.72 -18.31
C SER A 93 1.23 8.98 -19.20
N ALA A 94 0.53 7.94 -19.66
CA ALA A 94 -0.41 8.08 -20.78
C ALA A 94 -1.67 7.21 -20.69
N ILE A 95 -1.64 6.08 -19.97
CA ILE A 95 -2.77 5.14 -19.91
C ILE A 95 -3.48 5.27 -18.56
N GLU A 96 -4.68 5.84 -18.59
CA GLU A 96 -5.57 5.90 -17.42
C GLU A 96 -6.39 4.62 -17.27
N ASP A 97 -6.89 4.33 -16.07
CA ASP A 97 -7.94 3.32 -15.86
C ASP A 97 -9.30 3.87 -16.28
N ASP A 98 -10.25 2.98 -16.54
CA ASP A 98 -11.63 3.35 -16.87
C ASP A 98 -12.26 4.20 -15.75
N VAL A 99 -13.25 5.02 -16.10
CA VAL A 99 -14.16 5.60 -15.11
C VAL A 99 -15.03 4.48 -14.55
N THR A 100 -15.03 4.34 -13.23
CA THR A 100 -15.68 3.21 -12.54
C THR A 100 -16.32 3.69 -11.23
N PRO A 101 -17.15 2.86 -10.57
CA PRO A 101 -17.66 3.19 -9.24
C PRO A 101 -16.59 3.44 -8.17
N VAL A 102 -15.31 3.13 -8.44
CA VAL A 102 -14.17 3.36 -7.53
C VAL A 102 -13.14 4.37 -8.06
N ARG A 103 -13.37 4.97 -9.24
CA ARG A 103 -12.51 5.99 -9.86
C ARG A 103 -13.36 6.98 -10.66
N SER A 104 -13.42 8.23 -10.22
CA SER A 104 -14.14 9.30 -10.95
C SER A 104 -13.46 9.67 -12.25
N GLY A 105 -12.12 9.72 -12.26
CA GLY A 105 -11.32 10.17 -13.41
C GLY A 105 -11.29 11.69 -13.58
N ASP A 106 -11.90 12.43 -12.64
CA ASP A 106 -11.94 13.88 -12.68
C ASP A 106 -10.59 14.50 -12.29
N GLU A 107 -10.38 15.76 -12.67
CA GLU A 107 -9.26 16.54 -12.16
C GLU A 107 -9.52 17.06 -10.73
N GLY A 108 -8.43 17.19 -9.95
CA GLY A 108 -8.50 17.75 -8.60
C GLY A 108 -9.16 16.85 -7.56
N VAL A 109 -9.20 15.53 -7.79
CA VAL A 109 -9.71 14.54 -6.82
C VAL A 109 -9.00 14.66 -5.47
N GLU A 110 -7.73 15.03 -5.46
CA GLU A 110 -6.93 15.31 -4.27
C GLU A 110 -7.51 16.38 -3.34
N PHE A 111 -8.35 17.28 -3.85
CA PHE A 111 -8.95 18.37 -3.08
C PHE A 111 -10.40 18.08 -2.68
N ARG A 112 -10.95 16.93 -3.11
CA ARG A 112 -12.33 16.55 -2.80
C ARG A 112 -12.45 16.01 -1.38
N PRO A 113 -13.59 16.24 -0.71
CA PRO A 113 -13.84 15.64 0.59
C PRO A 113 -13.80 14.12 0.53
N ILE A 114 -13.16 13.49 1.51
CA ILE A 114 -13.12 12.04 1.67
C ILE A 114 -13.81 11.61 2.96
N THR A 115 -14.38 10.41 2.95
CA THR A 115 -14.82 9.71 4.14
C THR A 115 -13.79 8.64 4.47
N ILE A 116 -13.35 8.60 5.73
CA ILE A 116 -12.47 7.53 6.23
C ILE A 116 -13.33 6.54 7.00
N SER A 117 -13.34 5.29 6.55
CA SER A 117 -13.97 4.18 7.24
C SER A 117 -12.93 3.16 7.67
N THR A 118 -13.20 2.43 8.75
CA THR A 118 -12.25 1.47 9.33
C THR A 118 -12.86 0.07 9.46
N LEU A 119 -12.02 -0.93 9.24
CA LEU A 119 -12.28 -2.35 9.46
C LEU A 119 -11.18 -2.93 10.35
N THR A 120 -11.46 -4.05 10.99
CA THR A 120 -10.49 -4.76 11.82
C THR A 120 -10.64 -6.25 11.59
N PHE A 121 -9.55 -6.91 11.23
CA PHE A 121 -9.50 -8.35 11.00
C PHE A 121 -8.53 -9.00 11.98
N SER A 122 -8.80 -10.23 12.38
CA SER A 122 -7.84 -11.01 13.16
C SER A 122 -6.67 -11.43 12.28
N ILE A 123 -5.44 -11.20 12.73
CA ILE A 123 -4.27 -11.70 12.01
C ILE A 123 -4.24 -13.24 12.03
N ASP A 124 -4.78 -13.86 13.07
CA ASP A 124 -4.78 -15.32 13.18
C ASP A 124 -5.75 -15.97 12.18
N GLU A 125 -6.89 -15.35 11.89
CA GLU A 125 -7.78 -15.79 10.82
C GLU A 125 -7.08 -15.64 9.45
N ILE A 126 -6.40 -14.53 9.21
CA ILE A 126 -5.60 -14.34 7.98
C ILE A 126 -4.49 -15.39 7.88
N LYS A 127 -3.84 -15.76 8.99
CA LYS A 127 -2.83 -16.83 9.04
C LYS A 127 -3.42 -18.20 8.68
N GLN A 128 -4.67 -18.49 9.04
CA GLN A 128 -5.32 -19.74 8.65
C GLN A 128 -5.52 -19.81 7.13
N VAL A 129 -6.01 -18.73 6.51
CA VAL A 129 -6.12 -18.64 5.03
C VAL A 129 -4.75 -18.79 4.38
N LYS A 130 -3.74 -18.11 4.94
CA LYS A 130 -2.35 -18.18 4.48
C LYS A 130 -1.85 -19.64 4.49
N ALA A 131 -2.09 -20.37 5.58
CA ALA A 131 -1.65 -21.75 5.74
C ALA A 131 -2.38 -22.69 4.77
N SER A 132 -3.69 -22.54 4.62
CA SER A 132 -4.52 -23.31 3.67
C SER A 132 -4.05 -23.18 2.23
N LEU A 133 -3.65 -21.97 1.81
CA LEU A 133 -3.24 -21.70 0.42
C LEU A 133 -1.72 -21.76 0.17
N GLY A 134 -0.88 -21.86 1.21
CA GLY A 134 0.58 -21.79 1.06
C GLY A 134 1.10 -20.44 0.54
N VAL A 135 0.44 -19.32 0.89
CA VAL A 135 0.76 -17.96 0.41
C VAL A 135 1.35 -17.07 1.51
N THR A 136 1.52 -15.76 1.27
CA THR A 136 1.91 -14.78 2.30
C THR A 136 0.71 -14.00 2.85
N LEU A 137 0.87 -13.33 4.00
CA LEU A 137 -0.18 -12.47 4.57
C LEU A 137 -0.59 -11.34 3.62
N ASN A 138 0.39 -10.74 2.92
CA ASN A 138 0.12 -9.66 1.96
C ASN A 138 -0.71 -10.15 0.77
N ASP A 139 -0.51 -11.40 0.33
CA ASP A 139 -1.29 -11.98 -0.76
C ASP A 139 -2.75 -12.16 -0.36
N VAL A 140 -3.00 -12.68 0.84
CA VAL A 140 -4.36 -12.82 1.39
C VAL A 140 -5.04 -11.45 1.48
N ILE A 141 -4.35 -10.48 2.05
CA ILE A 141 -4.87 -9.12 2.22
C ILE A 141 -5.19 -8.46 0.87
N CYS A 142 -4.28 -8.56 -0.11
CA CYS A 142 -4.53 -8.03 -1.45
C CYS A 142 -5.70 -8.76 -2.12
N GLY A 143 -5.82 -10.08 -1.96
CA GLY A 143 -6.94 -10.86 -2.46
C GLY A 143 -8.28 -10.40 -1.89
N VAL A 144 -8.36 -10.15 -0.58
CA VAL A 144 -9.54 -9.60 0.11
C VAL A 144 -9.92 -8.23 -0.45
N VAL A 145 -8.93 -7.33 -0.58
CA VAL A 145 -9.17 -5.98 -1.12
C VAL A 145 -9.67 -6.06 -2.56
N PHE A 146 -9.04 -6.87 -3.42
CA PHE A 146 -9.42 -6.98 -4.82
C PHE A 146 -10.81 -7.60 -5.00
N LEU A 147 -11.13 -8.65 -4.26
CA LEU A 147 -12.48 -9.23 -4.28
C LEU A 147 -13.51 -8.22 -3.77
N GLY A 148 -13.24 -7.54 -2.66
CA GLY A 148 -14.18 -6.55 -2.11
C GLY A 148 -14.42 -5.36 -3.03
N VAL A 149 -13.40 -4.89 -3.74
CA VAL A 149 -13.56 -3.88 -4.80
C VAL A 149 -14.48 -4.39 -5.91
N ARG A 150 -14.27 -5.63 -6.39
CA ARG A 150 -15.11 -6.21 -7.44
C ARG A 150 -16.55 -6.41 -6.99
N LEU A 151 -16.77 -6.87 -5.76
CA LEU A 151 -18.11 -6.98 -5.16
C LEU A 151 -18.78 -5.61 -5.07
N TYR A 152 -18.05 -4.56 -4.69
CA TYR A 152 -18.58 -3.21 -4.65
C TYR A 152 -18.94 -2.70 -6.05
N MET A 153 -18.03 -2.82 -7.02
CA MET A 153 -18.28 -2.41 -8.40
C MET A 153 -19.50 -3.12 -8.98
N GLN A 154 -19.62 -4.44 -8.78
CA GLN A 154 -20.79 -5.22 -9.19
C GLN A 154 -22.09 -4.74 -8.53
N ALA A 155 -22.05 -4.39 -7.24
CA ALA A 155 -23.20 -3.91 -6.49
C ALA A 155 -23.61 -2.45 -6.82
N MET A 156 -22.72 -1.67 -7.43
CA MET A 156 -22.99 -0.29 -7.84
C MET A 156 -23.41 -0.21 -9.31
N ASN A 157 -22.70 -0.91 -10.18
CA ASN A 157 -22.98 -0.96 -11.60
C ASN A 157 -22.50 -2.29 -12.18
N HIS A 158 -23.46 -3.16 -12.51
CA HIS A 158 -23.18 -4.51 -13.01
C HIS A 158 -22.37 -4.51 -14.31
N ASP A 159 -22.55 -3.53 -15.19
CA ASP A 159 -21.84 -3.44 -16.47
C ASP A 159 -20.38 -3.06 -16.28
N LEU A 160 -20.08 -2.30 -15.22
CA LEU A 160 -18.72 -1.89 -14.87
C LEU A 160 -18.01 -2.86 -13.92
N ARG A 161 -18.64 -3.98 -13.53
CA ARG A 161 -18.08 -4.94 -12.54
C ARG A 161 -16.64 -5.38 -12.85
N ASN A 162 -16.32 -5.53 -14.13
CA ASN A 162 -15.03 -6.01 -14.64
C ASN A 162 -14.24 -4.95 -15.43
N ALA A 163 -14.66 -3.68 -15.36
CA ALA A 163 -13.93 -2.55 -15.95
C ALA A 163 -12.46 -2.53 -15.48
N GLN A 164 -11.58 -1.96 -16.30
CA GLN A 164 -10.15 -1.96 -16.01
C GLN A 164 -9.89 -1.14 -14.75
N SER A 165 -9.20 -1.75 -13.80
CA SER A 165 -8.84 -1.12 -12.54
C SER A 165 -7.46 -1.61 -12.13
N THR A 166 -6.60 -0.67 -11.76
CA THR A 166 -5.23 -0.92 -11.36
C THR A 166 -5.04 -0.43 -9.93
N ALA A 167 -4.50 -1.30 -9.08
CA ALA A 167 -4.05 -0.95 -7.74
C ALA A 167 -2.55 -0.65 -7.76
N LEU A 168 -2.16 0.49 -7.20
CA LEU A 168 -0.78 0.77 -6.83
C LEU A 168 -0.49 0.13 -5.48
N VAL A 169 0.14 -1.05 -5.51
CA VAL A 169 0.56 -1.75 -4.30
C VAL A 169 1.92 -1.21 -3.86
N LEU A 170 1.95 -0.56 -2.69
CA LEU A 170 3.17 0.01 -2.13
C LEU A 170 3.99 -1.07 -1.43
N LEU A 171 5.25 -1.18 -1.83
CA LEU A 171 6.25 -2.04 -1.24
C LEU A 171 7.21 -1.20 -0.40
N ARG A 172 7.45 -1.63 0.84
CA ARG A 172 8.55 -1.10 1.64
C ARG A 172 9.87 -1.62 1.04
N THR A 173 10.75 -0.73 0.62
CA THR A 173 12.08 -1.08 0.06
C THR A 173 13.21 -0.90 1.07
N ARG A 174 12.88 -0.46 2.28
CA ARG A 174 13.84 -0.25 3.36
C ARG A 174 14.44 -1.58 3.81
N ASN A 175 15.75 -1.73 3.67
CA ASN A 175 16.48 -2.83 4.28
C ASN A 175 16.60 -2.56 5.78
N ILE A 176 15.62 -3.02 6.55
CA ILE A 176 15.59 -2.84 8.00
C ILE A 176 15.56 -4.21 8.67
N ALA A 177 16.69 -4.62 9.23
CA ALA A 177 16.71 -5.51 10.38
C ALA A 177 16.67 -4.63 11.64
N GLY A 178 15.57 -4.66 12.39
CA GLY A 178 15.44 -3.99 13.69
C GLY A 178 15.16 -2.48 13.66
N TYR A 179 14.84 -1.90 14.81
CA TYR A 179 14.66 -0.44 14.95
C TYR A 179 16.03 0.27 14.90
N LYS A 180 16.21 1.25 14.01
CA LYS A 180 17.38 2.16 14.00
C LYS A 180 16.99 3.51 14.60
N SER A 181 17.88 4.13 15.37
CA SER A 181 17.62 5.45 15.96
C SER A 181 17.62 6.55 14.89
N VAL A 182 16.94 7.68 15.15
CA VAL A 182 16.96 8.83 14.21
C VAL A 182 18.38 9.33 13.98
N ALA A 183 19.22 9.32 15.02
CA ALA A 183 20.63 9.71 14.94
C ALA A 183 21.40 8.84 13.94
N GLU A 184 21.30 7.50 14.03
CA GLU A 184 21.90 6.58 13.06
C GLU A 184 21.37 6.78 11.65
N MET A 185 20.07 7.04 11.49
CA MET A 185 19.46 7.20 10.17
C MET A 185 19.83 8.51 9.46
N VAL A 186 20.38 9.50 10.17
CA VAL A 186 20.78 10.79 9.56
C VAL A 186 22.27 10.87 9.24
N GLU A 187 23.07 9.89 9.68
CA GLU A 187 24.50 9.80 9.39
C GLU A 187 24.77 9.72 7.88
N PRO A 188 25.89 10.30 7.41
CA PRO A 188 26.37 10.05 6.05
C PRO A 188 26.53 8.54 5.83
N ASP A 189 26.08 8.04 4.68
CA ASP A 189 26.18 6.63 4.29
C ASP A 189 25.46 5.61 5.19
N ALA A 190 24.49 6.08 6.00
CA ALA A 190 23.63 5.19 6.76
C ALA A 190 23.00 4.12 5.86
N GLU A 191 23.14 2.85 6.22
CA GLU A 191 22.56 1.73 5.45
C GLU A 191 21.03 1.84 5.28
N SER A 192 20.38 2.56 6.20
CA SER A 192 18.94 2.82 6.19
C SER A 192 18.67 4.31 6.44
N PRO A 193 18.85 5.16 5.42
CA PRO A 193 18.80 6.59 5.61
C PRO A 193 17.38 7.05 5.97
N TRP A 194 17.29 8.19 6.65
CA TRP A 194 16.04 8.80 7.06
C TRP A 194 15.17 9.18 5.87
N GLY A 195 13.90 8.79 5.90
CA GLY A 195 12.90 9.09 4.88
C GLY A 195 12.03 7.90 4.50
N ASN A 196 10.98 8.16 3.72
CA ASN A 196 10.09 7.12 3.19
C ASN A 196 10.76 6.44 1.99
N GLN A 197 11.12 5.17 2.15
CA GLN A 197 11.61 4.33 1.06
C GLN A 197 10.55 3.32 0.67
N PHE A 198 9.91 3.59 -0.47
CA PHE A 198 8.93 2.71 -1.05
C PHE A 198 9.12 2.57 -2.54
N ALA A 199 8.67 1.45 -3.08
CA ALA A 199 8.39 1.27 -4.49
C ALA A 199 6.90 1.00 -4.65
N PHE A 200 6.38 1.14 -5.86
CA PHE A 200 5.00 0.79 -6.18
C PHE A 200 4.95 -0.22 -7.32
N LEU A 201 3.99 -1.12 -7.25
CA LEU A 201 3.65 -2.06 -8.30
C LEU A 201 2.30 -1.71 -8.89
N HIS A 202 2.24 -1.61 -10.22
CA HIS A 202 0.97 -1.59 -10.94
C HIS A 202 0.41 -3.02 -10.97
N VAL A 203 -0.61 -3.28 -10.15
CA VAL A 203 -1.26 -4.58 -10.04
C VAL A 203 -2.68 -4.45 -10.59
N PRO A 204 -3.00 -5.05 -11.75
CA PRO A 204 -4.37 -5.07 -12.24
C PRO A 204 -5.25 -5.85 -11.27
N VAL A 205 -6.43 -5.30 -10.94
CA VAL A 205 -7.42 -5.96 -10.09
C VAL A 205 -8.02 -7.14 -10.87
N PRO A 206 -7.89 -8.40 -10.41
CA PRO A 206 -8.46 -9.54 -11.10
C PRO A 206 -9.96 -9.37 -11.38
N GLN A 207 -10.42 -9.84 -12.53
CA GLN A 207 -11.83 -9.83 -12.89
C GLN A 207 -12.58 -10.96 -12.17
N LEU A 208 -13.88 -10.73 -11.91
CA LEU A 208 -14.81 -11.78 -11.51
C LEU A 208 -14.93 -12.79 -12.65
N SER A 209 -14.73 -14.06 -12.32
CA SER A 209 -14.84 -15.16 -13.28
C SER A 209 -16.32 -15.48 -13.52
N GLU A 210 -16.74 -15.50 -14.78
CA GLU A 210 -18.09 -15.98 -15.14
C GLU A 210 -18.19 -17.51 -15.04
N HIS A 211 -17.06 -18.21 -15.21
CA HIS A 211 -16.98 -19.67 -15.13
C HIS A 211 -16.76 -20.20 -13.72
N GLU A 212 -16.21 -19.37 -12.82
CA GLU A 212 -15.96 -19.72 -11.41
C GLU A 212 -16.48 -18.62 -10.47
N PRO A 213 -17.79 -18.29 -10.51
CA PRO A 213 -18.35 -17.18 -9.73
C PRO A 213 -18.20 -17.37 -8.22
N ASN A 214 -18.00 -18.61 -7.76
CA ASN A 214 -17.97 -18.99 -6.34
C ASN A 214 -16.57 -19.37 -5.82
N ASN A 215 -15.48 -19.01 -6.52
CA ASN A 215 -14.13 -19.29 -6.02
C ASN A 215 -13.44 -18.03 -5.47
N PRO A 216 -13.73 -17.61 -4.22
CA PRO A 216 -13.12 -16.43 -3.62
C PRO A 216 -11.60 -16.59 -3.40
N LEU A 217 -11.12 -17.83 -3.21
CA LEU A 217 -9.69 -18.12 -3.03
C LEU A 217 -8.88 -17.82 -4.30
N SER A 218 -9.51 -17.89 -5.48
CA SER A 218 -8.86 -17.54 -6.75
C SER A 218 -8.30 -16.12 -6.76
N PHE A 219 -8.93 -15.17 -6.05
CA PHE A 219 -8.44 -13.80 -5.95
C PHE A 219 -7.11 -13.72 -5.19
N VAL A 220 -6.96 -14.50 -4.12
CA VAL A 220 -5.71 -14.57 -3.35
C VAL A 220 -4.60 -15.17 -4.21
N LEU A 221 -4.88 -16.26 -4.92
CA LEU A 221 -3.91 -16.93 -5.79
C LEU A 221 -3.52 -16.07 -7.00
N LYS A 222 -4.48 -15.37 -7.62
CA LYS A 222 -4.20 -14.41 -8.70
C LYS A 222 -3.37 -13.23 -8.21
N ALA A 223 -3.71 -12.66 -7.05
CA ALA A 223 -2.94 -11.58 -6.43
C ALA A 223 -1.49 -12.02 -6.17
N GLN A 224 -1.29 -13.18 -5.54
CA GLN A 224 0.03 -13.77 -5.31
C GLN A 224 0.82 -13.91 -6.61
N LYS A 225 0.22 -14.53 -7.64
CA LYS A 225 0.89 -14.77 -8.93
C LYS A 225 1.33 -13.47 -9.60
N ILE A 226 0.48 -12.44 -9.61
CA ILE A 226 0.79 -11.15 -10.23
C ILE A 226 1.87 -10.42 -9.43
N ILE A 227 1.71 -10.32 -8.10
CA ILE A 227 2.66 -9.62 -7.22
C ILE A 227 4.02 -10.29 -7.26
N GLN A 228 4.07 -11.62 -7.18
CA GLN A 228 5.32 -12.38 -7.23
C GLN A 228 6.02 -12.22 -8.59
N LYS A 229 5.26 -12.23 -9.69
CA LYS A 229 5.82 -11.94 -11.04
C LYS A 229 6.43 -10.53 -11.09
N LYS A 230 5.69 -9.52 -10.65
CA LYS A 230 6.14 -8.11 -10.66
C LYS A 230 7.33 -7.87 -9.73
N ARG A 231 7.38 -8.54 -8.58
CA ARG A 231 8.48 -8.46 -7.62
C ARG A 231 9.75 -9.13 -8.12
N ASN A 232 9.62 -10.26 -8.82
CA ASN A 232 10.75 -10.98 -9.42
C ASN A 232 11.28 -10.31 -10.70
N SER A 233 10.51 -9.37 -11.27
CA SER A 233 11.00 -8.52 -12.35
C SER A 233 11.95 -7.45 -11.82
N ALA A 234 13.01 -7.16 -12.59
CA ALA A 234 13.84 -5.99 -12.30
C ALA A 234 13.11 -4.65 -12.51
N ALA A 235 11.84 -4.66 -12.99
CA ALA A 235 11.02 -3.48 -13.18
C ALA A 235 10.90 -2.62 -11.91
N VAL A 236 10.81 -3.23 -10.72
CA VAL A 236 10.77 -2.47 -9.44
C VAL A 236 12.03 -1.65 -9.24
N VAL A 237 13.19 -2.27 -9.50
CA VAL A 237 14.51 -1.64 -9.38
C VAL A 237 14.66 -0.54 -10.44
N LEU A 238 14.22 -0.81 -11.67
CA LEU A 238 14.28 0.16 -12.78
C LEU A 238 13.41 1.39 -12.51
N THR A 239 12.20 1.22 -11.97
CA THR A 239 11.33 2.34 -11.58
C THR A 239 11.96 3.17 -10.46
N GLY A 240 12.58 2.51 -9.46
CA GLY A 240 13.33 3.21 -8.40
C GLY A 240 14.47 4.05 -8.97
N LYS A 241 15.29 3.46 -9.86
CA LYS A 241 16.37 4.18 -10.57
C LYS A 241 15.84 5.32 -11.43
N LEU A 242 14.72 5.14 -12.12
CA LEU A 242 14.09 6.19 -12.92
C LEU A 242 13.69 7.39 -12.04
N LEU A 243 13.01 7.15 -10.92
CA LEU A 243 12.61 8.21 -10.01
C LEU A 243 13.82 8.95 -9.43
N GLU A 244 14.90 8.22 -9.13
CA GLU A 244 16.14 8.83 -8.65
C GLU A 244 16.84 9.65 -9.74
N MET A 245 16.89 9.16 -10.98
CA MET A 245 17.39 9.89 -12.14
C MET A 245 16.57 11.16 -12.41
N LEU A 246 15.23 11.07 -12.39
CA LEU A 246 14.35 12.24 -12.53
C LEU A 246 14.63 13.26 -11.42
N ARG A 247 14.72 12.82 -10.17
CA ARG A 247 15.02 13.70 -9.04
C ARG A 247 16.38 14.38 -9.20
N LYS A 248 17.41 13.64 -9.62
CA LYS A 248 18.79 14.15 -9.75
C LYS A 248 18.98 15.10 -10.93
N TYR A 249 18.38 14.79 -12.09
CA TYR A 249 18.66 15.50 -13.34
C TYR A 249 17.53 16.44 -13.80
N ARG A 250 16.28 16.19 -13.40
CA ARG A 250 15.10 16.98 -13.78
C ARG A 250 14.48 17.76 -12.63
N GLY A 251 14.98 17.56 -11.41
CA GLY A 251 14.54 18.25 -10.21
C GLY A 251 13.30 17.62 -9.55
N PRO A 252 12.99 18.04 -8.32
CA PRO A 252 11.89 17.49 -7.53
C PRO A 252 10.50 17.76 -8.13
N GLU A 253 10.30 18.87 -8.84
CA GLU A 253 9.01 19.25 -9.42
C GLU A 253 8.58 18.31 -10.54
N VAL A 254 9.52 17.92 -11.41
CA VAL A 254 9.25 16.96 -12.50
C VAL A 254 8.97 15.58 -11.93
N THR A 255 9.73 15.16 -10.92
CA THR A 255 9.48 13.89 -10.23
C THR A 255 8.14 13.88 -9.52
N ALA A 256 7.73 14.98 -8.89
CA ALA A 256 6.42 15.12 -8.26
C ALA A 256 5.30 15.00 -9.28
N LYS A 257 5.42 15.67 -10.44
CA LYS A 257 4.46 15.55 -11.54
C LYS A 257 4.35 14.12 -12.07
N TYR A 258 5.47 13.42 -12.19
CA TYR A 258 5.48 12.02 -12.61
C TYR A 258 4.72 11.13 -11.61
N ILE A 259 5.02 11.25 -10.31
CA ILE A 259 4.33 10.49 -9.26
C ILE A 259 2.83 10.84 -9.20
N HIS A 260 2.49 12.12 -9.34
CA HIS A 260 1.11 12.59 -9.40
C HIS A 260 0.36 11.95 -10.56
N SER A 261 0.94 11.96 -11.76
CA SER A 261 0.39 11.29 -12.96
C SER A 261 0.23 9.78 -12.74
N THR A 262 1.22 9.11 -12.15
CA THR A 262 1.11 7.68 -11.80
C THR A 262 -0.10 7.40 -10.91
N LEU A 263 -0.30 8.21 -9.86
CA LEU A 263 -1.44 8.06 -8.95
C LEU A 263 -2.76 8.35 -9.67
N LYS A 264 -2.84 9.46 -10.43
CA LYS A 264 -4.04 9.88 -11.18
C LYS A 264 -4.52 8.81 -12.18
N ASN A 265 -3.58 8.13 -12.82
CA ASN A 265 -3.88 7.17 -13.88
C ASN A 265 -4.35 5.80 -13.35
N THR A 266 -4.34 5.58 -12.03
CA THR A 266 -4.71 4.30 -11.41
C THR A 266 -5.94 4.45 -10.51
N SER A 267 -6.75 3.39 -10.38
CA SER A 267 -8.00 3.43 -9.60
C SER A 267 -7.80 3.55 -8.08
N MET A 268 -6.73 2.98 -7.53
CA MET A 268 -6.53 2.96 -6.08
C MET A 268 -5.07 2.78 -5.65
N THR A 269 -4.79 3.11 -4.39
CA THR A 269 -3.54 2.73 -3.71
C THR A 269 -3.80 1.76 -2.57
N VAL A 270 -2.94 0.76 -2.43
CA VAL A 270 -2.95 -0.22 -1.35
C VAL A 270 -1.59 -0.18 -0.63
N SER A 271 -1.60 0.18 0.65
CA SER A 271 -0.38 0.29 1.47
C SER A 271 -0.49 -0.52 2.76
N ASN A 272 0.54 -1.30 3.07
CA ASN A 272 0.59 -2.10 4.29
C ASN A 272 1.83 -1.79 5.13
N ILE A 273 1.64 -1.54 6.41
CA ILE A 273 2.68 -1.24 7.39
C ILE A 273 2.58 -2.23 8.54
N ILE A 274 3.67 -2.93 8.80
CA ILE A 274 3.78 -3.73 10.02
C ILE A 274 3.96 -2.78 11.21
N GLY A 275 3.01 -2.81 12.14
CA GLY A 275 3.08 -2.13 13.43
C GLY A 275 3.47 -3.06 14.59
N PRO A 276 3.49 -2.54 15.82
CA PRO A 276 4.02 -3.26 16.98
C PRO A 276 3.09 -4.36 17.49
N VAL A 277 3.69 -5.37 18.13
CA VAL A 277 2.96 -6.50 18.72
C VAL A 277 2.45 -6.18 20.12
N GLU A 278 3.16 -5.35 20.87
CA GLU A 278 2.79 -4.92 22.21
C GLU A 278 1.78 -3.77 22.20
N GLN A 279 1.04 -3.63 23.31
CA GLN A 279 0.17 -2.48 23.53
C GLN A 279 1.01 -1.23 23.83
N MET A 280 0.82 -0.21 23.01
CA MET A 280 1.39 1.12 23.23
C MET A 280 0.52 1.90 24.23
N ALA A 281 1.16 2.82 24.94
CA ALA A 281 0.49 3.86 25.72
C ALA A 281 0.93 5.26 25.23
N LEU A 282 -0.02 6.19 25.25
CA LEU A 282 0.22 7.61 25.02
C LEU A 282 -0.20 8.37 26.29
N SER A 283 0.72 9.08 26.93
CA SER A 283 0.45 9.74 28.23
C SER A 283 -0.14 8.79 29.27
N ASN A 284 0.44 7.59 29.39
CA ASN A 284 -0.03 6.49 30.25
C ASN A 284 -1.46 6.00 29.94
N GLN A 285 -2.04 6.37 28.79
CA GLN A 285 -3.33 5.85 28.32
C GLN A 285 -3.11 4.77 27.26
N PRO A 286 -3.64 3.56 27.44
CA PRO A 286 -3.44 2.47 26.50
C PRO A 286 -4.10 2.76 25.15
N VAL A 287 -3.34 2.63 24.06
CA VAL A 287 -3.81 2.81 22.69
C VAL A 287 -4.62 1.58 22.27
N LYS A 288 -5.90 1.78 21.95
CA LYS A 288 -6.83 0.71 21.54
C LYS A 288 -6.68 0.25 20.09
N GLY A 289 -6.15 1.11 19.23
CA GLY A 289 -6.00 0.85 17.80
C GLY A 289 -5.17 1.92 17.15
N LEU A 290 -4.45 1.54 16.10
CA LEU A 290 -3.58 2.42 15.33
C LEU A 290 -3.93 2.28 13.85
N TYR A 291 -4.19 3.41 13.21
CA TYR A 291 -4.50 3.51 11.79
C TYR A 291 -3.65 4.62 11.19
N PHE A 292 -3.35 4.53 9.90
CA PHE A 292 -2.79 5.64 9.14
C PHE A 292 -3.61 5.82 7.87
N MET A 293 -3.60 7.02 7.31
CA MET A 293 -4.25 7.32 6.04
C MET A 293 -3.36 8.30 5.26
N VAL A 294 -3.26 8.07 3.96
CA VAL A 294 -2.63 9.03 3.04
C VAL A 294 -3.76 9.83 2.40
N ALA A 295 -3.91 11.09 2.80
CA ALA A 295 -4.93 11.99 2.27
C ALA A 295 -4.33 12.92 1.21
N GLY A 296 -5.20 13.48 0.37
CA GLY A 296 -4.82 14.48 -0.63
C GLY A 296 -4.19 13.92 -1.90
N VAL A 297 -4.23 12.60 -2.14
CA VAL A 297 -3.74 11.95 -3.37
C VAL A 297 -4.77 12.05 -4.49
N PRO A 298 -4.34 12.10 -5.78
CA PRO A 298 -5.25 12.20 -6.92
C PRO A 298 -5.93 10.84 -7.21
N GLN A 299 -6.57 10.25 -6.21
CA GLN A 299 -7.25 8.96 -6.29
C GLN A 299 -8.52 8.95 -5.45
N SER A 300 -9.60 8.40 -6.01
CA SER A 300 -10.89 8.31 -5.33
C SER A 300 -10.92 7.27 -4.21
N LEU A 301 -10.03 6.28 -4.26
CA LEU A 301 -9.97 5.18 -3.31
C LEU A 301 -8.53 4.97 -2.81
N THR A 302 -8.32 5.13 -1.50
CA THR A 302 -7.04 4.84 -0.84
C THR A 302 -7.24 3.85 0.29
N ILE A 303 -6.44 2.79 0.31
CA ILE A 303 -6.54 1.70 1.26
C ILE A 303 -5.21 1.55 2.00
N THR A 304 -5.25 1.70 3.31
CA THR A 304 -4.09 1.63 4.19
C THR A 304 -4.32 0.62 5.31
N MET A 305 -3.28 -0.14 5.64
CA MET A 305 -3.37 -1.25 6.58
C MET A 305 -2.21 -1.26 7.54
N LEU A 306 -2.51 -1.41 8.82
CA LEU A 306 -1.49 -1.50 9.85
C LEU A 306 -1.75 -2.68 10.78
N SER A 307 -0.75 -3.53 11.01
CA SER A 307 -0.85 -4.57 12.04
C SER A 307 -0.59 -3.97 13.42
N TYR A 308 -1.49 -4.16 14.38
CA TYR A 308 -1.30 -3.71 15.77
C TYR A 308 -1.97 -4.69 16.74
N MET A 309 -1.22 -5.19 17.72
CA MET A 309 -1.71 -6.12 18.74
C MET A 309 -2.48 -7.32 18.15
N GLY A 310 -1.87 -8.04 17.21
CA GLY A 310 -2.50 -9.23 16.59
C GLY A 310 -3.70 -8.93 15.69
N LYS A 311 -4.02 -7.66 15.43
CA LYS A 311 -5.14 -7.24 14.58
C LYS A 311 -4.65 -6.47 13.37
N LEU A 312 -5.20 -6.75 12.20
CA LEU A 312 -5.02 -5.93 11.01
C LEU A 312 -6.02 -4.78 11.03
N ARG A 313 -5.52 -3.55 11.09
CA ARG A 313 -6.29 -2.31 11.11
C ARG A 313 -6.34 -1.73 9.71
N LEU A 314 -7.47 -1.91 9.03
CA LEU A 314 -7.71 -1.40 7.69
C LEU A 314 -8.41 -0.04 7.79
N ALA A 315 -7.88 0.97 7.10
CA ALA A 315 -8.52 2.25 6.88
C ALA A 315 -8.74 2.43 5.37
N VAL A 316 -9.93 2.92 5.01
CA VAL A 316 -10.35 3.13 3.63
C VAL A 316 -10.78 4.58 3.49
N GLY A 317 -10.05 5.34 2.69
CA GLY A 317 -10.39 6.70 2.28
C GLY A 317 -11.14 6.65 0.95
N THR A 318 -12.36 7.18 0.94
CA THR A 318 -13.27 7.14 -0.21
C THR A 318 -13.72 8.55 -0.59
N GLU A 319 -13.69 8.89 -1.88
CA GLU A 319 -14.22 10.15 -2.41
C GLU A 319 -15.73 10.29 -2.14
N ASN A 320 -16.11 11.37 -1.47
CA ASN A 320 -17.51 11.66 -1.17
C ASN A 320 -18.29 11.96 -2.46
N GLY A 321 -19.51 11.42 -2.55
CA GLY A 321 -20.38 11.58 -3.72
C GLY A 321 -20.13 10.55 -4.82
N LEU A 322 -18.95 9.92 -4.87
CA LEU A 322 -18.65 8.80 -5.78
C LEU A 322 -18.82 7.43 -5.08
N ILE A 323 -18.17 7.25 -3.92
CA ILE A 323 -18.10 5.96 -3.24
C ILE A 323 -18.93 5.98 -1.95
N GLU A 324 -19.91 5.06 -1.87
CA GLU A 324 -20.70 4.84 -0.66
C GLU A 324 -19.89 4.08 0.39
N ALA A 325 -19.20 4.82 1.28
CA ALA A 325 -18.28 4.25 2.27
C ALA A 325 -18.87 3.08 3.10
N PRO A 326 -20.13 3.14 3.61
CA PRO A 326 -20.71 2.01 4.35
C PRO A 326 -20.88 0.76 3.48
N LYS A 327 -21.29 0.92 2.22
CA LYS A 327 -21.47 -0.19 1.27
C LYS A 327 -20.14 -0.78 0.85
N PHE A 328 -19.15 0.06 0.54
CA PHE A 328 -17.78 -0.38 0.23
C PHE A 328 -17.19 -1.18 1.41
N LYS A 329 -17.34 -0.68 2.63
CA LYS A 329 -16.93 -1.37 3.85
C LYS A 329 -17.55 -2.76 3.97
N SER A 330 -18.86 -2.88 3.75
CA SER A 330 -19.58 -4.16 3.77
C SER A 330 -19.08 -5.12 2.68
N CYS A 331 -18.75 -4.64 1.49
CA CYS A 331 -18.18 -5.47 0.42
C CYS A 331 -16.80 -6.03 0.79
N ILE A 332 -15.94 -5.24 1.44
CA ILE A 332 -14.63 -5.71 1.93
C ILE A 332 -14.79 -6.75 3.05
N GLN A 333 -15.72 -6.53 3.99
CA GLN A 333 -16.02 -7.51 5.04
C GLN A 333 -16.53 -8.82 4.43
N ASN A 334 -17.50 -8.75 3.51
CA ASN A 334 -18.03 -9.92 2.84
C ASN A 334 -16.94 -10.68 2.06
N ALA A 335 -16.05 -9.96 1.37
CA ALA A 335 -14.91 -10.58 0.69
C ALA A 335 -14.00 -11.36 1.65
N PHE A 336 -13.72 -10.81 2.83
CA PHE A 336 -12.97 -11.51 3.86
C PHE A 336 -13.71 -12.76 4.34
N ASP A 337 -15.00 -12.65 4.67
CA ASP A 337 -15.81 -13.76 5.17
C ASP A 337 -15.90 -14.90 4.15
N MET A 338 -16.08 -14.57 2.86
CA MET A 338 -16.08 -15.54 1.76
C MET A 338 -14.75 -16.27 1.63
N ILE A 339 -13.62 -15.53 1.66
CA ILE A 339 -12.28 -16.11 1.56
C ILE A 339 -11.98 -16.98 2.79
N PHE A 340 -12.27 -16.49 3.99
CA PHE A 340 -12.01 -17.20 5.23
C PHE A 340 -12.81 -18.50 5.30
N LYS A 341 -14.12 -18.43 5.05
CA LYS A 341 -15.00 -19.61 5.02
C LYS A 341 -14.54 -20.65 4.00
N ALA A 342 -14.19 -20.21 2.79
CA ALA A 342 -13.69 -21.13 1.76
C ALA A 342 -12.35 -21.77 2.13
N ALA A 343 -11.46 -21.03 2.81
CA ALA A 343 -10.16 -21.55 3.20
C ALA A 343 -10.24 -22.57 4.35
N VAL A 344 -11.12 -22.32 5.33
CA VAL A 344 -11.31 -23.20 6.49
C VAL A 344 -12.06 -24.48 6.11
N ASN A 345 -13.02 -24.41 5.19
CA ASN A 345 -13.75 -25.60 4.72
C ASN A 345 -12.93 -26.51 3.79
N ASN A 346 -11.75 -26.07 3.34
CA ASN A 346 -10.83 -26.85 2.51
C ASN A 346 -9.72 -27.55 3.32
N ILE A 347 -9.71 -27.40 4.65
CA ILE A 347 -8.78 -28.06 5.58
C ILE A 347 -9.44 -29.33 6.11
#